data_AF-A0AA35R6J1-F1
#
_entry.id   AF-A0AA35R6J1-F1
#
_cell.length_a   1.000
_cell.length_b   1.000
_cell.length_c   1.000
_cell.angle_alpha   90.00
_cell.angle_beta   90.00
_cell.angle_gamma   90.00
#
_symmetry.space_group_name_H-M   'P 1'
#
loop_
_entity.id
_entity.type
_entity.pdbx_description
1 polymer ?
#
loop_
_entity_poly.entity_id
_entity_poly.type
_entity_poly.pdbx_seq_one_letter_code
_entity_poly.pdbx_strand_id
1 'polypeptide(L)'
;MDRTYIALIHKDADSDYGVTFPDFLGCVSGGDTLEEACEMASEALMLHLEGISADGEHIPPPCSAAAALAHEDAGYAIALIVVEALPERTEEEAQAALQAFLASDEYDEIYNTPLTEEERLALYEPPEEPCDSGNGLKPIPADGADRTYAALVQMRASGDFGISFPDLPGCVTAGSTLEESHRMARQALALRLEGMAARGNPIPTPSSADAVLTHPDAVDAIALTVVEALPERTEAEAPVALAEF
;
A
#
# COMPACT_ATOMS: atom_id res chain seq x y z
N MET A 1 13.68 -8.88 5.47
CA MET A 1 13.80 -7.42 5.68
C MET A 1 13.04 -6.81 4.55
N ASP A 2 11.88 -6.24 4.83
CA ASP A 2 11.11 -5.48 3.85
C ASP A 2 11.89 -4.18 3.63
N ARG A 3 12.40 -3.97 2.41
CA ARG A 3 13.27 -2.83 2.12
C ARG A 3 12.42 -1.79 1.42
N THR A 4 12.13 -0.71 2.12
CA THR A 4 11.35 0.40 1.57
C THR A 4 12.29 1.52 1.19
N TYR A 5 12.25 1.97 -0.06
CA TYR A 5 13.08 3.05 -0.58
C TYR A 5 12.22 4.26 -0.96
N ILE A 6 12.81 5.44 -0.87
CA ILE A 6 12.12 6.68 -1.21
C ILE A 6 12.51 7.06 -2.64
N ALA A 7 11.52 7.33 -3.48
CA ALA A 7 11.72 7.89 -4.81
C ALA A 7 11.25 9.34 -4.87
N LEU A 8 11.92 10.15 -5.68
CA LEU A 8 11.57 11.52 -6.00
C LEU A 8 10.80 11.53 -7.32
N ILE A 9 9.65 12.19 -7.34
CA ILE A 9 8.86 12.39 -8.57
C ILE A 9 9.06 13.81 -9.07
N HIS A 10 9.37 13.91 -10.35
CA HIS A 10 9.61 15.15 -11.07
C HIS A 10 8.58 15.33 -12.17
N LYS A 11 8.16 16.57 -12.42
CA LYS A 11 7.27 16.91 -13.52
C LYS A 11 7.58 18.31 -14.02
N ASP A 12 8.09 18.39 -15.24
CA ASP A 12 8.24 19.65 -15.96
C ASP A 12 6.96 19.96 -16.74
N ALA A 13 6.81 21.22 -17.16
CA ALA A 13 5.70 21.62 -18.02
C ALA A 13 5.78 20.86 -19.35
N ASP A 14 4.67 20.23 -19.75
CA ASP A 14 4.55 19.44 -20.98
C ASP A 14 5.54 18.24 -21.08
N SER A 15 5.97 17.67 -19.94
CA SER A 15 6.77 16.43 -19.89
C SER A 15 5.97 15.26 -19.31
N ASP A 16 6.52 14.05 -19.39
CA ASP A 16 6.07 12.88 -18.61
C ASP A 16 6.53 13.02 -17.15
N TYR A 17 6.02 12.17 -16.26
CA TYR A 17 6.51 12.08 -14.89
C TYR A 17 7.86 11.35 -14.90
N GLY A 18 8.86 11.94 -14.25
CA GLY A 18 10.16 11.31 -14.02
C GLY A 18 10.26 10.83 -12.59
N VAL A 19 10.92 9.69 -12.37
CA VAL A 19 11.19 9.15 -11.03
C VAL A 19 12.68 8.90 -10.87
N THR A 20 13.24 9.32 -9.74
CA THR A 20 14.64 9.06 -9.38
C THR A 20 14.75 8.53 -7.95
N PHE A 21 15.77 7.72 -7.68
CA PHE A 21 16.02 7.18 -6.34
C PHE A 21 17.30 7.77 -5.75
N PRO A 22 17.24 8.59 -4.68
CA PRO A 22 18.42 9.16 -4.02
C PRO A 22 19.43 8.11 -3.54
N ASP A 23 18.94 6.92 -3.18
CA ASP A 23 19.78 5.81 -2.71
C ASP A 23 20.50 5.09 -3.87
N PHE A 24 20.05 5.27 -5.10
CA PHE A 24 20.51 4.53 -6.28
C PHE A 24 20.77 5.48 -7.44
N LEU A 25 21.98 6.04 -7.47
CA LEU A 25 22.39 6.94 -8.55
C LEU A 25 22.27 6.24 -9.91
N GLY A 26 21.47 6.83 -10.80
CA GLY A 26 21.19 6.28 -12.13
C GLY A 26 20.01 5.31 -12.19
N CYS A 27 19.38 4.97 -11.07
CA CYS A 27 18.07 4.32 -11.07
C CYS A 27 17.00 5.38 -11.36
N VAL A 28 16.49 5.34 -12.59
CA VAL A 28 15.51 6.30 -13.10
C VAL A 28 14.39 5.56 -13.83
N SER A 29 13.18 6.09 -13.75
CA SER A 29 12.03 5.63 -14.52
C SER A 29 11.09 6.79 -14.82
N GLY A 30 9.96 6.53 -15.46
CA GLY A 30 8.95 7.52 -15.73
C GLY A 30 7.70 6.93 -16.33
N GLY A 31 6.65 7.73 -16.43
CA GLY A 31 5.36 7.35 -16.99
C GLY A 31 4.56 8.57 -17.44
N ASP A 32 3.64 8.36 -18.38
CA ASP A 32 2.78 9.41 -18.92
C ASP A 32 1.84 9.95 -17.82
N THR A 33 1.43 9.06 -16.91
CA THR A 33 0.68 9.38 -15.69
C THR A 33 1.49 9.14 -14.42
N LEU A 34 1.03 9.73 -13.32
CA LEU A 34 1.66 9.54 -12.01
C LEU A 34 1.51 8.09 -11.53
N GLU A 35 0.38 7.45 -11.81
CA GLU A 35 0.15 6.03 -11.52
C GLU A 35 1.15 5.14 -12.28
N GLU A 36 1.29 5.36 -13.59
CA GLU A 36 2.27 4.63 -14.41
C GLU A 36 3.69 4.88 -13.89
N ALA A 37 4.03 6.12 -13.54
CA ALA A 37 5.34 6.41 -12.95
C ALA A 37 5.59 5.67 -11.62
N CYS A 38 4.56 5.48 -10.77
CA CYS A 38 4.69 4.69 -9.54
C CYS A 38 4.90 3.19 -9.82
N GLU A 39 4.18 2.64 -10.80
CA GLU A 39 4.35 1.25 -11.24
C GLU A 39 5.76 1.03 -11.81
N MET A 40 6.16 1.88 -12.76
CA MET A 40 7.47 1.85 -13.40
C MET A 40 8.62 2.08 -12.40
N ALA A 41 8.39 2.86 -11.34
CA ALA A 41 9.37 3.04 -10.27
C ALA A 41 9.63 1.74 -9.51
N SER A 42 8.59 0.96 -9.25
CA SER A 42 8.71 -0.34 -8.57
C SER A 42 9.51 -1.32 -9.42
N GLU A 43 9.21 -1.41 -10.71
CA GLU A 43 9.96 -2.25 -11.66
C GLU A 43 11.42 -1.81 -11.81
N ALA A 44 11.67 -0.51 -11.97
CA ALA A 44 13.01 0.02 -12.12
C ALA A 44 13.87 -0.24 -10.88
N LEU A 45 13.29 -0.08 -9.69
CA LEU A 45 13.97 -0.40 -8.43
C LEU A 45 14.32 -1.89 -8.35
N MET A 46 13.38 -2.78 -8.66
CA MET A 46 13.63 -4.23 -8.64
C MET A 46 14.75 -4.62 -9.61
N LEU A 47 14.66 -4.18 -10.86
CA LEU A 47 15.69 -4.45 -11.89
C LEU A 47 17.07 -3.91 -11.50
N HIS A 48 17.11 -2.73 -10.86
CA HIS A 48 18.37 -2.13 -10.41
C HIS A 48 18.99 -2.93 -9.26
N LEU A 49 18.18 -3.36 -8.28
CA LEU A 49 18.62 -4.19 -7.17
C LEU A 49 19.11 -5.57 -7.62
N GLU A 50 18.44 -6.16 -8.60
CA GLU A 50 18.87 -7.41 -9.25
C GLU A 50 20.24 -7.24 -9.90
N GLY A 51 20.46 -6.15 -10.64
CA GLY A 51 21.76 -5.82 -11.23
C GLY A 51 22.87 -5.74 -10.19
N ILE A 52 22.65 -4.96 -9.12
CA ILE A 52 23.60 -4.82 -8.00
C ILE A 52 23.91 -6.19 -7.38
N SER A 53 22.88 -7.01 -7.16
CA SER A 53 23.04 -8.35 -6.57
C SER A 53 23.77 -9.32 -7.52
N ALA A 54 23.49 -9.27 -8.82
CA ALA A 54 24.14 -10.11 -9.84
C ALA A 54 25.63 -9.80 -9.98
N ASP A 55 26.00 -8.52 -9.84
CA ASP A 55 27.38 -8.06 -9.82
C ASP A 55 28.10 -8.32 -8.47
N GLY A 56 27.36 -8.80 -7.46
CA GLY A 56 27.88 -9.07 -6.12
C GLY A 56 28.19 -7.81 -5.32
N GLU A 57 27.60 -6.68 -5.70
CA GLU A 57 27.75 -5.40 -5.03
C GLU A 57 26.82 -5.28 -3.81
N HIS A 58 27.17 -4.40 -2.89
CA HIS A 58 26.41 -4.22 -1.66
C HIS A 58 25.27 -3.21 -1.87
N ILE A 59 24.02 -3.66 -1.72
CA ILE A 59 22.85 -2.79 -1.76
C ILE A 59 22.89 -1.78 -0.60
N PRO A 60 22.89 -0.45 -0.86
CA PRO A 60 22.90 0.57 0.18
C PRO A 60 21.65 0.48 1.09
N PRO A 61 21.79 0.87 2.38
CA PRO A 61 20.64 1.01 3.25
C PRO A 61 19.75 2.19 2.78
N PRO A 62 18.41 2.10 2.93
CA PRO A 62 17.51 3.21 2.58
C PRO A 62 17.84 4.50 3.33
N CYS A 63 17.77 5.64 2.64
CA CYS A 63 17.89 6.94 3.28
C CYS A 63 16.60 7.35 4.02
N SER A 64 16.75 8.24 4.99
CA SER A 64 15.58 8.85 5.66
C SER A 64 14.86 9.83 4.73
N ALA A 65 13.57 10.08 4.96
CA ALA A 65 12.82 11.11 4.23
C ALA A 65 13.47 12.50 4.29
N ALA A 66 14.06 12.86 5.44
CA ALA A 66 14.81 14.10 5.59
C ALA A 66 16.06 14.15 4.71
N ALA A 67 16.74 13.01 4.52
CA ALA A 67 17.89 12.90 3.63
C ALA A 67 17.46 12.94 2.15
N ALA A 68 16.36 12.29 1.79
CA ALA A 68 15.76 12.37 0.46
C ALA A 68 15.36 13.81 0.11
N LEU A 69 14.71 14.53 1.03
CA LEU A 69 14.36 15.96 0.87
C LEU A 69 15.57 16.89 0.76
N ALA A 70 16.72 16.48 1.30
CA ALA A 70 17.97 17.23 1.21
C ALA A 70 18.81 16.86 -0.02
N HIS A 71 18.37 15.88 -0.82
CA HIS A 71 19.06 15.45 -2.03
C HIS A 71 19.04 16.56 -3.10
N GLU A 72 20.06 16.63 -3.96
CA GLU A 72 20.14 17.66 -4.99
C GLU A 72 18.97 17.60 -5.99
N ASP A 73 18.52 16.40 -6.31
CA ASP A 73 17.35 16.17 -7.15
C ASP A 73 16.03 16.58 -6.49
N ALA A 74 15.98 16.72 -5.16
CA ALA A 74 14.74 17.11 -4.48
C ALA A 74 14.33 18.56 -4.76
N GLY A 75 15.24 19.40 -5.27
CA GLY A 75 14.97 20.82 -5.54
C GLY A 75 13.89 21.09 -6.61
N TYR A 76 13.59 20.10 -7.46
CA TYR A 76 12.56 20.17 -8.50
C TYR A 76 11.54 19.01 -8.41
N ALA A 77 11.65 18.18 -7.37
CA ALA A 77 10.66 17.13 -7.12
C ALA A 77 9.33 17.76 -6.71
N ILE A 78 8.24 17.26 -7.29
CA ILE A 78 6.87 17.65 -6.95
C ILE A 78 6.27 16.75 -5.86
N ALA A 79 6.83 15.56 -5.67
CA ALA A 79 6.42 14.62 -4.63
C ALA A 79 7.57 13.66 -4.29
N LEU A 80 7.52 13.06 -3.11
CA LEU A 80 8.21 11.82 -2.80
C LEU A 80 7.19 10.69 -2.87
N ILE A 81 7.63 9.49 -3.27
CA ILE A 81 6.87 8.25 -3.12
C ILE A 81 7.67 7.20 -2.36
N VAL A 82 6.94 6.29 -1.72
CA VAL A 82 7.48 5.17 -0.97
C VAL A 82 7.37 3.93 -1.86
N VAL A 83 8.49 3.30 -2.17
CA VAL A 83 8.55 2.13 -3.07
C VAL A 83 9.06 0.93 -2.28
N GLU A 84 8.25 -0.11 -2.22
CA GLU A 84 8.61 -1.37 -1.57
C GLU A 84 9.47 -2.21 -2.53
N ALA A 85 10.72 -2.46 -2.15
CA ALA A 85 11.57 -3.47 -2.81
C ALA A 85 11.27 -4.83 -2.19
N LEU A 86 10.29 -5.53 -2.76
CA LEU A 86 10.05 -6.92 -2.44
C LEU A 86 11.21 -7.73 -3.02
N PRO A 87 11.99 -8.45 -2.21
CA PRO A 87 12.99 -9.36 -2.77
C PRO A 87 12.26 -10.41 -3.61
N GLU A 88 12.79 -10.75 -4.80
CA GLU A 88 12.35 -11.95 -5.49
C GLU A 88 12.52 -13.13 -4.52
N ARG A 89 11.40 -13.65 -4.04
CA ARG A 89 11.40 -14.86 -3.23
C ARG A 89 11.37 -16.01 -4.20
N THR A 90 12.28 -16.96 -4.07
CA THR A 90 12.05 -18.26 -4.70
C THR A 90 10.70 -18.81 -4.23
N GLU A 91 10.04 -19.64 -5.05
CA GLU A 91 8.75 -20.25 -4.69
C GLU A 91 8.84 -20.98 -3.33
N GLU A 92 10.01 -21.58 -3.05
CA GLU A 92 10.35 -22.22 -1.79
C GLU A 92 10.48 -21.23 -0.62
N GLU A 93 11.15 -20.09 -0.80
CA GLU A 93 11.25 -19.04 0.21
C GLU A 93 9.91 -18.35 0.47
N ALA A 94 9.10 -18.15 -0.56
CA ALA A 94 7.74 -17.62 -0.46
C ALA A 94 6.84 -18.55 0.36
N GLN A 95 6.85 -19.85 0.04
CA GLN A 95 6.17 -20.89 0.82
C GLN A 95 6.66 -20.93 2.26
N ALA A 96 7.98 -20.87 2.48
CA ALA A 96 8.55 -20.95 3.82
C ALA A 96 8.13 -19.79 4.72
N ALA A 97 8.06 -18.55 4.22
CA ALA A 97 7.54 -17.45 5.06
C ALA A 97 6.03 -17.42 5.17
N LEU A 98 5.29 -17.85 4.15
CA LEU A 98 3.85 -18.05 4.33
C LEU A 98 3.63 -19.05 5.46
N GLN A 99 4.37 -20.17 5.46
CA GLN A 99 4.29 -21.19 6.48
C GLN A 99 4.76 -20.68 7.86
N ALA A 100 5.82 -19.86 7.92
CA ALA A 100 6.29 -19.26 9.18
C ALA A 100 5.31 -18.21 9.73
N PHE A 101 4.67 -17.43 8.86
CA PHE A 101 3.64 -16.46 9.22
C PHE A 101 2.39 -17.17 9.77
N LEU A 102 1.91 -18.20 9.07
CA LEU A 102 0.78 -19.04 9.50
C LEU A 102 1.08 -19.81 10.79
N ALA A 103 2.35 -20.08 11.09
CA ALA A 103 2.79 -20.75 12.31
C ALA A 103 3.17 -19.77 13.44
N SER A 104 2.95 -18.46 13.27
CA SER A 104 3.23 -17.48 14.32
C SER A 104 2.15 -17.51 15.40
N ASP A 105 2.54 -17.32 16.67
CA ASP A 105 1.62 -17.31 17.82
C ASP A 105 0.51 -16.25 17.68
N GLU A 106 0.78 -15.17 16.94
CA GLU A 106 -0.17 -14.11 16.61
C GLU A 106 -1.28 -14.58 15.65
N TYR A 107 -1.01 -15.60 14.82
CA TYR A 107 -1.99 -16.24 13.94
C TYR A 107 -2.84 -17.29 14.69
N ASP A 108 -2.21 -18.05 15.60
CA ASP A 108 -2.85 -19.16 16.32
C ASP A 108 -3.92 -18.65 17.32
N GLU A 109 -3.67 -17.52 17.99
CA GLU A 109 -4.63 -16.91 18.93
C GLU A 109 -5.84 -16.27 18.22
N ILE A 110 -5.67 -15.71 17.02
CA ILE A 110 -6.72 -14.95 16.33
C ILE A 110 -7.59 -15.84 15.43
N TYR A 111 -7.03 -16.88 14.79
CA TYR A 111 -7.76 -17.64 13.75
C TYR A 111 -7.89 -19.15 13.99
N ASN A 112 -7.08 -19.76 14.86
CA ASN A 112 -7.04 -21.22 15.04
C ASN A 112 -7.62 -21.70 16.38
N THR A 113 -8.01 -20.78 17.27
CA THR A 113 -8.73 -21.14 18.49
C THR A 113 -10.13 -21.65 18.12
N PRO A 114 -10.50 -22.92 18.40
CA PRO A 114 -11.81 -23.43 18.05
C PRO A 114 -12.89 -22.69 18.86
N LEU A 115 -13.61 -21.78 18.19
CA LEU A 115 -14.72 -21.04 18.76
C LEU A 115 -15.83 -22.01 19.18
N THR A 116 -16.35 -21.86 20.40
CA THR A 116 -17.55 -22.60 20.83
C THR A 116 -18.78 -22.14 20.04
N GLU A 117 -19.83 -22.96 19.99
CA GLU A 117 -21.10 -22.57 19.33
C GLU A 117 -21.68 -21.25 19.88
N GLU A 118 -21.43 -20.95 21.15
CA GLU A 118 -21.88 -19.70 21.80
C GLU A 118 -21.05 -18.48 21.35
N GLU A 119 -19.73 -18.63 21.23
CA GLU A 119 -18.83 -17.58 20.72
C GLU A 119 -19.01 -17.35 19.21
N ARG A 120 -19.27 -18.41 18.45
CA ARG A 120 -19.66 -18.32 17.02
C ARG A 120 -20.96 -17.55 16.83
N LEU A 121 -21.93 -17.73 17.75
CA LEU A 121 -23.22 -17.04 17.69
C LEU A 121 -23.13 -15.58 18.18
N ALA A 122 -22.15 -15.25 19.02
CA ALA A 122 -21.90 -13.88 19.48
C ALA A 122 -21.15 -13.02 18.43
N LEU A 123 -20.34 -13.64 17.56
CA LEU A 123 -19.69 -12.97 16.42
C LEU A 123 -20.60 -12.80 15.21
N TYR A 124 -21.73 -13.51 15.18
CA TYR A 124 -22.76 -13.41 14.15
C TYR A 124 -23.96 -12.62 14.69
N GLU A 125 -23.94 -11.30 14.53
CA GLU A 125 -25.17 -10.51 14.61
C GLU A 125 -25.89 -10.64 13.25
N PRO A 126 -27.04 -11.36 13.16
CA PRO A 126 -27.79 -11.40 11.91
C PRO A 126 -28.22 -9.98 11.55
N PRO A 127 -28.14 -9.58 10.27
CA PRO A 127 -28.65 -8.27 9.87
C PRO A 127 -30.14 -8.18 10.22
N GLU A 128 -30.50 -7.20 11.04
CA GLU A 128 -31.89 -6.89 11.31
C GLU A 128 -32.52 -6.31 10.03
N GLU A 129 -33.30 -7.18 9.38
CA GLU A 129 -34.23 -6.97 8.26
C GLU A 129 -33.67 -6.79 6.83
N PRO A 130 -34.37 -7.34 5.82
CA PRO A 130 -33.90 -7.37 4.45
C PRO A 130 -34.06 -5.99 3.80
N CYS A 131 -32.96 -5.44 3.27
CA CYS A 131 -33.02 -4.27 2.41
C CYS A 131 -33.58 -4.65 1.03
N ASP A 132 -34.90 -4.76 0.92
CA ASP A 132 -35.58 -4.62 -0.36
C ASP A 132 -35.58 -3.15 -0.77
N SER A 133 -34.62 -2.77 -1.60
CA SER A 133 -34.92 -1.82 -2.67
C SER A 133 -33.97 -2.08 -3.83
N GLY A 134 -34.52 -2.62 -4.91
CA GLY A 134 -33.82 -2.90 -6.15
C GLY A 134 -33.12 -1.68 -6.75
N ASN A 135 -31.88 -1.46 -6.35
CA ASN A 135 -30.91 -0.63 -7.06
C ASN A 135 -29.56 -1.34 -6.98
N GLY A 136 -28.99 -1.64 -8.14
CA GLY A 136 -27.86 -2.56 -8.30
C GLY A 136 -26.71 -2.33 -7.32
N LEU A 137 -26.63 -3.20 -6.32
CA LEU A 137 -25.40 -3.42 -5.57
C LEU A 137 -24.36 -3.97 -6.56
N LYS A 138 -23.28 -3.23 -6.80
CA LYS A 138 -22.09 -3.81 -7.41
C LYS A 138 -21.26 -4.41 -6.27
N PRO A 139 -21.02 -5.74 -6.27
CA PRO A 139 -20.10 -6.36 -5.32
C PRO A 139 -18.73 -5.72 -5.42
N ILE A 140 -17.96 -5.77 -4.33
CA ILE A 140 -16.53 -5.44 -4.34
C ILE A 140 -15.87 -6.30 -5.44
N PRO A 141 -15.25 -5.71 -6.46
CA PRO A 141 -14.58 -6.46 -7.51
C PRO A 141 -13.43 -7.30 -6.91
N ALA A 142 -13.37 -8.59 -7.28
CA ALA A 142 -12.42 -9.56 -6.73
C ALA A 142 -10.99 -9.41 -7.31
N ASP A 143 -10.82 -8.49 -8.26
CA ASP A 143 -9.71 -8.38 -9.21
C ASP A 143 -8.61 -7.37 -8.80
N GLY A 144 -8.60 -6.91 -7.55
CA GLY A 144 -7.44 -6.22 -6.94
C GLY A 144 -7.15 -4.79 -7.41
N ALA A 145 -7.55 -4.41 -8.64
CA ALA A 145 -7.26 -3.10 -9.23
C ALA A 145 -7.99 -1.91 -8.55
N ASP A 146 -9.08 -2.16 -7.81
CA ASP A 146 -9.93 -1.12 -7.18
C ASP A 146 -9.64 -0.89 -5.67
N ARG A 147 -8.49 -1.35 -5.16
CA ARG A 147 -8.14 -1.28 -3.72
C ARG A 147 -6.92 -0.41 -3.40
N THR A 148 -6.41 0.30 -4.39
CA THR A 148 -5.23 1.15 -4.24
C THR A 148 -5.67 2.60 -4.09
N TYR A 149 -5.26 3.24 -2.99
CA TYR A 149 -5.62 4.63 -2.69
C TYR A 149 -4.36 5.47 -2.54
N ALA A 150 -4.32 6.59 -3.24
CA ALA A 150 -3.32 7.61 -3.00
C ALA A 150 -3.56 8.27 -1.63
N ALA A 151 -2.49 8.43 -0.87
CA ALA A 151 -2.48 8.99 0.46
C ALA A 151 -1.45 10.10 0.57
N LEU A 152 -1.78 11.10 1.39
CA LEU A 152 -0.91 12.23 1.69
C LEU A 152 -0.09 11.90 2.92
N VAL A 153 1.22 12.11 2.83
CA VAL A 153 2.16 11.95 3.93
C VAL A 153 2.52 13.34 4.46
N GLN A 154 2.31 13.57 5.75
CA GLN A 154 2.76 14.79 6.45
C GLN A 154 3.89 14.46 7.41
N MET A 155 4.92 15.30 7.48
CA MET A 155 5.94 15.24 8.54
C MET A 155 5.67 16.33 9.56
N ARG A 156 5.48 15.93 10.82
CA ARG A 156 5.30 16.86 11.92
C ARG A 156 6.64 17.43 12.36
N ALA A 157 6.61 18.60 13.00
CA ALA A 157 7.82 19.20 13.59
C ALA A 157 8.50 18.31 14.65
N SER A 158 7.78 17.34 15.22
CA SER A 158 8.33 16.32 16.12
C SER A 158 9.20 15.27 15.40
N GLY A 159 9.14 15.18 14.08
CA GLY A 159 9.75 14.13 13.27
C GLY A 159 8.82 12.95 12.97
N ASP A 160 7.62 12.91 13.57
CA ASP A 160 6.64 11.87 13.30
C ASP A 160 6.00 12.06 11.93
N PHE A 161 5.60 10.94 11.32
CA PHE A 161 4.91 10.93 10.04
C PHE A 161 3.42 10.69 10.27
N GLY A 162 2.58 11.42 9.55
CA GLY A 162 1.16 11.19 9.43
C GLY A 162 0.83 10.75 8.01
N ILE A 163 -0.11 9.83 7.85
CA ILE A 163 -0.66 9.46 6.55
C ILE A 163 -2.17 9.66 6.60
N SER A 164 -2.74 10.23 5.54
CA SER A 164 -4.16 10.53 5.44
C SER A 164 -4.67 10.24 4.04
N PHE A 165 -5.91 9.79 3.94
CA PHE A 165 -6.55 9.42 2.67
C PHE A 165 -7.65 10.43 2.31
N PRO A 166 -7.45 11.32 1.32
CA PRO A 166 -8.47 12.29 0.92
C PRO A 166 -9.79 11.67 0.47
N ASP A 167 -9.71 10.54 -0.24
CA ASP A 167 -10.90 9.80 -0.69
C ASP A 167 -11.64 9.09 0.46
N LEU A 168 -10.98 8.93 1.61
CA LEU A 168 -11.54 8.31 2.80
C LEU A 168 -11.37 9.26 4.00
N PRO A 169 -12.10 10.39 4.05
CA PRO A 169 -11.95 11.37 5.13
C PRO A 169 -12.09 10.71 6.51
N GLY A 170 -11.14 11.05 7.39
CA GLY A 170 -11.02 10.47 8.73
C GLY A 170 -10.22 9.15 8.79
N CYS A 171 -9.83 8.57 7.66
CA CYS A 171 -8.83 7.50 7.62
C CYS A 171 -7.44 8.13 7.71
N VAL A 172 -6.83 8.04 8.89
CA VAL A 172 -5.52 8.62 9.18
C VAL A 172 -4.70 7.69 10.05
N THR A 173 -3.38 7.69 9.87
CA THR A 173 -2.42 6.99 10.72
C THR A 173 -1.26 7.91 11.07
N ALA A 174 -0.50 7.54 12.10
CA ALA A 174 0.74 8.20 12.41
C ALA A 174 1.73 7.22 13.03
N GLY A 175 3.00 7.40 12.71
CA GLY A 175 4.10 6.57 13.20
C GLY A 175 5.36 7.39 13.38
N SER A 176 6.30 6.84 14.13
CA SER A 176 7.59 7.47 14.42
C SER A 176 8.54 7.43 13.22
N THR A 177 8.27 6.54 12.26
CA THR A 177 8.97 6.44 10.97
C THR A 177 7.97 6.39 9.81
N LEU A 178 8.45 6.72 8.60
CA LEU A 178 7.66 6.65 7.37
C LEU A 178 7.21 5.20 7.10
N GLU A 179 8.11 4.24 7.26
CA GLU A 179 7.85 2.81 7.10
C GLU A 179 6.76 2.31 8.06
N GLU A 180 6.88 2.65 9.35
CA GLU A 180 5.87 2.31 10.35
C GLU A 180 4.51 2.90 9.98
N SER A 181 4.49 4.18 9.60
CA SER A 181 3.27 4.88 9.21
C SER A 181 2.62 4.26 7.97
N HIS A 182 3.43 3.85 6.98
CA HIS A 182 2.97 3.21 5.75
C HIS A 182 2.33 1.85 6.03
N ARG A 183 3.00 1.02 6.84
CA ARG A 183 2.44 -0.26 7.30
C ARG A 183 1.12 -0.08 8.04
N MET A 184 1.04 0.90 8.95
CA MET A 184 -0.20 1.22 9.65
C MET A 184 -1.27 1.73 8.68
N ALA A 185 -0.89 2.50 7.66
CA ALA A 185 -1.82 3.02 6.65
C ALA A 185 -2.48 1.90 5.85
N ARG A 186 -1.76 0.81 5.52
CA ARG A 186 -2.33 -0.39 4.89
C ARG A 186 -3.44 -0.99 5.76
N GLN A 187 -3.17 -1.17 7.06
CA GLN A 187 -4.14 -1.70 8.01
C GLN A 187 -5.35 -0.77 8.19
N ALA A 188 -5.11 0.54 8.35
CA ALA A 188 -6.18 1.51 8.51
C ALA A 188 -7.08 1.59 7.27
N LEU A 189 -6.48 1.53 6.08
CA LEU A 189 -7.20 1.49 4.81
C LEU A 189 -8.08 0.24 4.71
N ALA A 190 -7.52 -0.94 4.97
CA ALA A 190 -8.27 -2.20 4.95
C ALA A 190 -9.47 -2.16 5.92
N LEU A 191 -9.22 -1.80 7.19
CA LEU A 191 -10.27 -1.69 8.22
C LEU A 191 -11.33 -0.66 7.85
N ARG A 192 -10.94 0.45 7.22
CA ARG A 192 -11.88 1.49 6.79
C ARG A 192 -12.82 0.98 5.70
N LEU A 193 -12.27 0.33 4.67
CA LEU A 193 -13.04 -0.22 3.55
C LEU A 193 -13.97 -1.35 4.02
N GLU A 194 -13.48 -2.26 4.86
CA GLU A 194 -14.27 -3.33 5.46
C GLU A 194 -15.40 -2.76 6.32
N GLY A 195 -15.10 -1.79 7.18
CA GLY A 195 -16.09 -1.12 8.01
C GLY A 195 -17.14 -0.33 7.21
N MET A 196 -16.81 0.12 6.00
CA MET A 196 -17.77 0.73 5.06
C MET A 196 -18.64 -0.34 4.40
N ALA A 197 -18.04 -1.41 3.89
CA ALA A 197 -18.73 -2.54 3.27
C ALA A 197 -19.72 -3.22 4.23
N ALA A 198 -19.30 -3.49 5.47
CA ALA A 198 -20.12 -4.11 6.50
C ALA A 198 -21.37 -3.28 6.87
N ARG A 199 -21.32 -1.96 6.68
CA ARG A 199 -22.44 -1.04 6.90
C ARG A 199 -23.25 -0.74 5.64
N GLY A 200 -22.93 -1.39 4.52
CA GLY A 200 -23.54 -1.11 3.22
C GLY A 200 -23.23 0.30 2.68
N ASN A 201 -22.17 0.95 3.17
CA ASN A 201 -21.76 2.25 2.65
C ASN A 201 -21.04 2.06 1.31
N PRO A 202 -21.25 2.97 0.34
CA PRO A 202 -20.55 2.90 -0.94
C PRO A 202 -19.04 3.10 -0.72
N ILE A 203 -18.25 2.20 -1.30
CA ILE A 203 -16.79 2.35 -1.36
C ILE A 203 -16.47 3.44 -2.39
N PRO A 204 -15.71 4.49 -2.03
CA PRO A 204 -15.36 5.55 -2.96
C PRO A 204 -14.46 4.99 -4.07
N THR A 205 -14.56 5.54 -5.27
CA THR A 205 -13.57 5.27 -6.31
C THR A 205 -12.29 6.06 -5.97
N PRO A 206 -11.10 5.43 -6.00
CA PRO A 206 -9.85 6.14 -5.78
C PRO A 206 -9.70 7.32 -6.75
N SER A 207 -9.31 8.47 -6.22
CA SER A 207 -8.91 9.62 -7.03
C SER A 207 -7.53 9.37 -7.62
N SER A 208 -7.29 9.91 -8.83
CA SER A 208 -5.94 9.96 -9.40
C SER A 208 -4.99 10.70 -8.45
N ALA A 209 -3.73 10.31 -8.43
CA ALA A 209 -2.71 10.92 -7.62
C ALA A 209 -2.57 12.44 -7.87
N ASP A 210 -2.79 12.92 -9.09
CA ASP A 210 -2.83 14.38 -9.41
C ASP A 210 -3.97 15.12 -8.71
N ALA A 211 -5.14 14.49 -8.61
CA ALA A 211 -6.29 15.04 -7.89
C ALA A 211 -6.03 15.07 -6.37
N VAL A 212 -5.31 14.07 -5.86
CA VAL A 212 -4.86 14.03 -4.46
C VAL A 212 -3.81 15.11 -4.16
N LEU A 213 -2.84 15.32 -5.05
CA LEU A 213 -1.81 16.36 -4.92
C LEU A 213 -2.39 17.79 -4.93
N THR A 214 -3.53 17.99 -5.60
CA THR A 214 -4.23 19.28 -5.64
C THR A 214 -5.33 19.41 -4.59
N HIS A 215 -5.51 18.39 -3.74
CA HIS A 215 -6.52 18.40 -2.68
C HIS A 215 -6.19 19.44 -1.59
N PRO A 216 -7.19 20.09 -0.97
CA PRO A 216 -6.97 21.05 0.14
C PRO A 216 -6.17 20.48 1.32
N ASP A 217 -6.26 19.17 1.56
CA ASP A 217 -5.50 18.50 2.63
C ASP A 217 -4.03 18.28 2.28
N ALA A 218 -3.62 18.52 1.03
CA ALA A 218 -2.25 18.37 0.56
C ALA A 218 -1.34 19.56 0.94
N VAL A 219 -1.89 20.64 1.51
CA VAL A 219 -1.15 21.88 1.81
C VAL A 219 0.06 21.66 2.73
N ASP A 220 -0.03 20.69 3.65
CA ASP A 220 1.06 20.33 4.57
C ASP A 220 1.66 18.94 4.27
N ALA A 221 1.31 18.35 3.11
CA ALA A 221 1.87 17.08 2.68
C ALA A 221 3.27 17.28 2.12
N ILE A 222 4.20 16.44 2.56
CA ILE A 222 5.58 16.40 2.07
C ILE A 222 5.80 15.30 1.02
N ALA A 223 4.86 14.36 0.92
CA ALA A 223 4.95 13.23 0.01
C ALA A 223 3.56 12.69 -0.33
N LEU A 224 3.49 11.95 -1.45
CA LEU A 224 2.37 11.11 -1.82
C LEU A 224 2.80 9.66 -1.57
N THR A 225 1.90 8.80 -1.13
CA THR A 225 2.16 7.37 -1.13
C THR A 225 0.95 6.63 -1.65
N VAL A 226 1.19 5.56 -2.39
CA VAL A 226 0.15 4.72 -2.94
C VAL A 226 0.00 3.52 -2.01
N VAL A 227 -1.17 3.37 -1.40
CA VAL A 227 -1.41 2.33 -0.39
C VAL A 227 -2.42 1.35 -0.93
N GLU A 228 -2.01 0.09 -1.02
CA GLU A 228 -2.91 -1.01 -1.36
C GLU A 228 -3.65 -1.50 -0.12
N ALA A 229 -4.97 -1.60 -0.22
CA ALA A 229 -5.80 -2.29 0.75
C ALA A 229 -5.71 -3.80 0.50
N LEU A 230 -4.72 -4.44 1.11
CA LEU A 230 -4.69 -5.89 1.15
C LEU A 230 -5.94 -6.37 1.90
N PRO A 231 -6.80 -7.23 1.32
CA PRO A 231 -7.75 -7.96 2.13
C PRO A 231 -6.97 -8.72 3.20
N GLU A 232 -7.46 -8.73 4.45
CA GLU A 232 -7.21 -9.93 5.23
C GLU A 232 -7.74 -11.09 4.40
N ARG A 233 -6.90 -12.08 4.09
CA ARG A 233 -7.29 -13.22 3.29
C ARG A 233 -8.50 -13.87 3.95
N THR A 234 -9.68 -13.55 3.43
CA THR A 234 -10.91 -14.23 3.79
C THR A 234 -10.82 -15.59 3.12
N GLU A 235 -10.83 -16.65 3.92
CA GLU A 235 -10.99 -18.01 3.43
C GLU A 235 -12.33 -18.13 2.68
N ALA A 236 -12.32 -17.90 1.37
CA ALA A 236 -13.46 -18.21 0.51
C ALA A 236 -13.14 -18.49 -0.96
N GLU A 237 -11.88 -18.42 -1.41
CA GLU A 237 -11.50 -18.85 -2.75
C GLU A 237 -10.34 -19.86 -2.69
N ALA A 238 -10.69 -21.11 -2.37
CA ALA A 238 -9.86 -22.25 -2.70
C ALA A 238 -9.86 -22.43 -4.24
N PRO A 239 -8.71 -22.70 -4.87
CA PRO A 239 -8.62 -22.83 -6.32
C PRO A 239 -9.45 -24.01 -6.84
N VAL A 240 -10.25 -23.68 -7.85
CA VAL A 240 -10.73 -24.46 -9.00
C VAL A 240 -10.39 -25.95 -9.00
N ALA A 241 -11.45 -26.75 -9.02
CA ALA A 241 -11.56 -28.15 -9.45
C ALA A 241 -10.31 -28.77 -10.10
N LEU A 242 -9.70 -29.73 -9.41
CA LEU A 242 -8.99 -30.81 -10.08
C LEU A 242 -10.05 -31.72 -10.73
N ALA A 243 -10.26 -31.49 -12.03
CA ALA A 243 -10.89 -32.46 -12.91
C ALA A 243 -10.08 -33.77 -12.89
N GLU A 244 -10.82 -34.88 -12.85
CA GLU A 244 -10.37 -36.26 -12.88
C GLU A 244 -9.26 -36.50 -13.92
N PHE A 245 -8.16 -37.14 -13.51
CA PHE A 245 -7.42 -38.19 -14.26
C PHE A 245 -6.54 -39.01 -13.32
#